data_AF-A0A1G9YHH4-F1
#
_entry.id   AF-A0A1G9YHH4-F1
#
_cell.length_a   1.000
_cell.length_b   1.000
_cell.length_c   1.000
_cell.angle_alpha   90.00
_cell.angle_beta   90.00
_cell.angle_gamma   90.00
#
_symmetry.space_group_name_H-M   'P 1'
#
loop_
_entity.id
_entity.type
_entity.pdbx_description
1 polymer ?
#
loop_
_entity_poly.entity_id
_entity_poly.type
_entity_poly.pdbx_seq_one_letter_code
_entity_poly.pdbx_strand_id
1 'polypeptide(L)'
;MPATTPFSASRVADVACDRGVDSDRLADALATIHADLAEGGDAVKRHYDDEYDQPWHATEDGLATVLFIGTDVWTQLGERLDLPAELRDAAMAVHAAFARDVMDESVPGSEPLVLPSSRVASLVRAGLSLRQAQVQVLRNEGRSQRAIADALGLDVGTVKTHAYRIDRKVDEARALLAAVDDGED
;
A
#
# COMPACT_ATOMS: atom_id res chain seq x y z
N MET A 1 7.18 -14.64 -1.19
CA MET A 1 6.61 -13.85 -0.08
C MET A 1 5.21 -13.41 -0.51
N PRO A 2 4.20 -13.44 0.36
CA PRO A 2 2.85 -12.98 0.00
C PRO A 2 2.86 -11.49 -0.35
N ALA A 3 2.06 -11.09 -1.34
CA ALA A 3 2.07 -9.75 -1.96
C ALA A 3 1.65 -8.65 -0.98
N THR A 4 2.50 -7.63 -0.79
CA THR A 4 2.25 -6.48 0.11
C THR A 4 1.31 -5.44 -0.49
N THR A 5 0.81 -5.69 -1.68
CA THR A 5 -0.15 -4.85 -2.40
C THR A 5 -1.58 -5.32 -2.13
N PRO A 6 -2.59 -4.47 -2.37
CA PRO A 6 -4.00 -4.87 -2.28
C PRO A 6 -4.48 -5.69 -3.50
N PHE A 7 -3.61 -5.95 -4.48
CA PHE A 7 -3.96 -6.65 -5.71
C PHE A 7 -3.94 -8.16 -5.50
N SER A 8 -4.99 -8.86 -5.94
CA SER A 8 -4.98 -10.32 -5.95
C SER A 8 -3.98 -10.84 -6.96
N ALA A 9 -3.35 -11.99 -6.66
CA ALA A 9 -2.41 -12.64 -7.57
C ALA A 9 -3.06 -12.98 -8.93
N SER A 10 -4.34 -13.36 -8.92
CA SER A 10 -5.10 -13.62 -10.16
C SER A 10 -5.20 -12.36 -11.02
N ARG A 11 -5.53 -11.19 -10.43
CA ARG A 11 -5.64 -9.93 -11.17
C ARG A 11 -4.30 -9.52 -11.79
N VAL A 12 -3.21 -9.70 -11.05
CA VAL A 12 -1.86 -9.42 -11.56
C VAL A 12 -1.53 -10.36 -12.73
N ALA A 13 -1.83 -11.65 -12.60
CA ALA A 13 -1.59 -12.63 -13.67
C ALA A 13 -2.43 -12.36 -14.93
N ASP A 14 -3.71 -12.01 -14.77
CA ASP A 14 -4.60 -11.69 -15.87
C ASP A 14 -4.09 -10.48 -16.66
N VAL A 15 -3.74 -9.38 -15.96
CA VAL A 15 -3.18 -8.19 -16.60
C VAL A 15 -1.81 -8.46 -17.22
N ALA A 16 -0.96 -9.24 -16.56
CA ALA A 16 0.34 -9.62 -17.10
C ALA A 16 0.20 -10.37 -18.44
N CYS A 17 -0.74 -11.31 -18.50
CA CYS A 17 -1.09 -12.06 -19.71
C CYS A 17 -1.57 -11.12 -20.82
N ASP A 18 -2.55 -10.25 -20.52
CA ASP A 18 -3.14 -9.32 -21.49
C ASP A 18 -2.13 -8.32 -22.06
N ARG A 19 -1.16 -7.91 -21.25
CA ARG A 19 -0.11 -6.94 -21.63
C ARG A 19 1.16 -7.59 -22.16
N GLY A 20 1.24 -8.92 -22.18
CA GLY A 20 2.41 -9.66 -22.66
C GLY A 20 3.67 -9.43 -21.81
N VAL A 21 3.51 -9.21 -20.50
CA VAL A 21 4.63 -9.03 -19.55
C VAL A 21 4.74 -10.21 -18.60
N ASP A 22 5.91 -10.39 -18.00
CA ASP A 22 6.13 -11.41 -16.98
C ASP A 22 5.36 -11.08 -15.69
N SER A 23 4.59 -12.04 -15.17
CA SER A 23 3.73 -11.84 -14.00
C SER A 23 4.51 -11.58 -12.71
N ASP A 24 5.67 -12.21 -12.54
CA ASP A 24 6.48 -12.03 -11.34
C ASP A 24 7.15 -10.64 -11.38
N ARG A 25 7.64 -10.23 -12.56
CA ARG A 25 8.16 -8.87 -12.75
C ARG A 25 7.10 -7.79 -12.52
N LEU A 26 5.86 -8.02 -12.96
CA LEU A 26 4.75 -7.10 -12.68
C LEU A 26 4.43 -7.05 -11.18
N ALA A 27 4.40 -8.20 -10.50
CA ALA A 27 4.18 -8.25 -9.06
C ALA A 27 5.27 -7.48 -8.28
N ASP A 28 6.54 -7.63 -8.67
CA ASP A 28 7.67 -6.91 -8.09
C ASP A 28 7.61 -5.40 -8.35
N ALA A 29 7.22 -5.00 -9.56
CA ALA A 29 7.01 -3.59 -9.90
C ALA A 29 5.90 -2.96 -9.03
N LEU A 30 4.76 -3.65 -8.88
CA LEU A 30 3.66 -3.20 -8.03
C LEU A 30 4.08 -3.12 -6.55
N ALA A 31 4.85 -4.09 -6.05
CA ALA A 31 5.38 -4.06 -4.69
C ALA A 31 6.34 -2.88 -4.48
N THR A 32 7.19 -2.58 -5.47
CA THR A 32 8.12 -1.44 -5.45
C THR A 32 7.37 -0.11 -5.42
N ILE A 33 6.38 0.07 -6.30
CA ILE A 33 5.50 1.24 -6.31
C ILE A 33 4.83 1.41 -4.95
N HIS A 34 4.27 0.35 -4.40
CA HIS A 34 3.49 0.44 -3.15
C HIS A 34 4.36 0.70 -1.91
N ALA A 35 5.60 0.20 -1.90
CA ALA A 35 6.58 0.51 -0.86
C ALA A 35 6.98 1.99 -0.90
N ASP A 36 7.25 2.51 -2.09
CA ASP A 36 7.57 3.92 -2.30
C ASP A 36 6.41 4.85 -1.88
N LEU A 37 5.18 4.51 -2.27
CA LEU A 37 3.99 5.24 -1.87
C LEU A 37 3.69 5.14 -0.36
N ALA A 38 4.16 4.10 0.33
CA ALA A 38 4.03 4.04 1.79
C ALA A 38 4.88 5.08 2.50
N GLU A 39 6.00 5.48 1.90
CA GLU A 39 6.89 6.51 2.45
C GLU A 39 6.43 7.92 2.05
N GLY A 40 6.02 8.12 0.78
CA GLY A 40 5.76 9.44 0.21
C GLY A 40 4.33 9.73 -0.28
N GLY A 41 3.43 8.74 -0.32
CA GLY A 41 2.12 8.84 -0.98
C GLY A 41 1.16 9.87 -0.36
N ASP A 42 1.30 10.18 0.92
CA ASP A 42 0.49 11.21 1.58
C ASP A 42 0.71 12.61 0.98
N ALA A 43 1.90 12.87 0.44
CA ALA A 43 2.19 14.14 -0.24
C ALA A 43 1.44 14.22 -1.58
N VAL A 44 1.36 13.10 -2.31
CA VAL A 44 0.58 13.00 -3.56
C VAL A 44 -0.90 13.21 -3.25
N LYS A 45 -1.44 12.53 -2.23
CA LYS A 45 -2.83 12.74 -1.81
C LYS A 45 -3.09 14.21 -1.49
N ARG A 46 -2.25 14.83 -0.66
CA ARG A 46 -2.44 16.23 -0.23
C ARG A 46 -2.45 17.20 -1.40
N HIS A 47 -1.51 17.05 -2.34
CA HIS A 47 -1.46 17.88 -3.54
C HIS A 47 -2.75 17.77 -4.37
N TYR A 48 -3.28 16.55 -4.54
CA TYR A 48 -4.53 16.36 -5.30
C TYR A 48 -5.80 16.81 -4.57
N ASP A 49 -5.82 16.69 -3.24
CA ASP A 49 -6.88 17.26 -2.38
C ASP A 49 -6.89 18.79 -2.49
N ASP A 50 -5.71 19.42 -2.38
CA ASP A 50 -5.56 20.88 -2.31
C ASP A 50 -5.77 21.56 -3.68
N GLU A 51 -5.30 20.97 -4.78
CA GLU A 51 -5.30 21.62 -6.11
C GLU A 51 -6.49 21.26 -7.00
N TYR A 52 -7.07 20.07 -6.85
CA TYR A 52 -8.01 19.55 -7.84
C TYR A 52 -9.37 19.13 -7.26
N ASP A 53 -9.55 19.12 -5.93
CA ASP A 53 -10.77 18.66 -5.24
C ASP A 53 -11.27 17.31 -5.78
N GLN A 54 -10.33 16.41 -6.13
CA GLN A 54 -10.66 15.16 -6.80
C GLN A 54 -11.19 14.12 -5.82
N PRO A 55 -12.15 13.28 -6.26
CA PRO A 55 -12.69 12.21 -5.43
C PRO A 55 -11.59 11.21 -5.09
N TRP A 56 -11.64 10.70 -3.86
CA TRP A 56 -10.81 9.60 -3.41
C TRP A 56 -11.64 8.59 -2.65
N HIS A 57 -11.23 7.32 -2.70
CA HIS A 57 -11.96 6.22 -2.10
C HIS A 57 -11.06 5.38 -1.20
N ALA A 58 -11.42 5.24 0.09
CA ALA A 58 -10.75 4.30 0.99
C ALA A 58 -11.42 2.93 0.91
N THR A 59 -10.61 1.86 0.84
CA THR A 59 -11.13 0.49 0.84
C THR A 59 -11.80 0.14 2.17
N GLU A 60 -12.78 -0.77 2.14
CA GLU A 60 -13.53 -1.18 3.34
C GLU A 60 -12.65 -1.77 4.45
N ASP A 61 -11.54 -2.42 4.09
CA ASP A 61 -10.57 -2.95 5.04
C ASP A 61 -9.63 -1.88 5.62
N GLY A 62 -9.72 -0.64 5.12
CA GLY A 62 -8.92 0.50 5.55
C GLY A 62 -7.44 0.42 5.17
N LEU A 63 -7.04 -0.51 4.29
CA LEU A 63 -5.63 -0.74 3.95
C LEU A 63 -5.14 0.09 2.77
N ALA A 64 -6.03 0.50 1.87
CA ALA A 64 -5.67 1.22 0.67
C ALA A 64 -6.59 2.43 0.43
N THR A 65 -6.12 3.33 -0.42
CA THR A 65 -6.87 4.45 -0.93
C THR A 65 -6.68 4.49 -2.45
N VAL A 66 -7.74 4.81 -3.17
CA VAL A 66 -7.73 5.06 -4.61
C VAL A 66 -7.80 6.57 -4.82
N LEU A 67 -6.84 7.12 -5.55
CA LEU A 67 -6.80 8.50 -6.05
C LEU A 67 -6.87 8.48 -7.57
N PHE A 68 -7.25 9.60 -8.17
CA PHE A 68 -7.10 9.82 -9.61
C PHE A 68 -5.97 10.83 -9.82
N ILE A 69 -5.05 10.50 -10.72
CA ILE A 69 -3.85 11.30 -10.99
C ILE A 69 -3.66 11.50 -12.50
N GLY A 70 -2.96 12.55 -12.89
CA GLY A 70 -2.55 12.72 -14.27
C GLY A 70 -1.57 11.63 -14.74
N THR A 71 -1.58 11.33 -16.04
CA THR A 71 -0.64 10.39 -16.67
C THR A 71 0.83 10.83 -16.52
N ASP A 72 1.07 12.13 -16.38
CA ASP A 72 2.38 12.70 -16.11
C ASP A 72 2.93 12.26 -14.75
N VAL A 73 2.09 12.15 -13.73
CA VAL A 73 2.50 11.62 -12.41
C VAL A 73 2.89 10.15 -12.50
N TRP A 74 2.14 9.35 -13.26
CA TRP A 74 2.53 7.96 -13.55
C TRP A 74 3.87 7.88 -14.29
N THR A 75 4.11 8.81 -15.22
CA THR A 75 5.39 8.89 -15.95
C THR A 75 6.54 9.22 -15.01
N GLN A 76 6.40 10.24 -14.16
CA GLN A 76 7.41 10.63 -13.17
C GLN A 76 7.67 9.52 -12.15
N LEU A 77 6.63 8.81 -11.71
CA LEU A 77 6.76 7.64 -10.84
C LEU A 77 7.58 6.53 -11.51
N GLY A 78 7.30 6.24 -12.78
CA GLY A 78 8.04 5.26 -13.56
C GLY A 78 9.52 5.63 -13.70
N GLU A 79 9.82 6.88 -14.04
CA GLU A 79 11.20 7.37 -14.16
C GLU A 79 11.96 7.31 -12.83
N ARG A 80 11.32 7.76 -11.75
CA ARG A 80 11.92 7.78 -10.40
C ARG A 80 12.23 6.38 -9.87
N LEU A 81 11.41 5.40 -10.24
CA LEU A 81 11.57 3.99 -9.85
C LEU A 81 12.31 3.14 -10.88
N ASP A 82 12.82 3.76 -11.96
CA ASP A 82 13.49 3.08 -13.07
C ASP A 82 12.66 1.91 -13.65
N LEU A 83 11.34 2.12 -13.77
CA LEU A 83 10.42 1.12 -14.31
C LEU A 83 10.36 1.20 -15.83
N PRO A 84 10.57 0.07 -16.54
CA PRO A 84 10.30 -0.01 -17.97
C PRO A 84 8.86 0.40 -18.29
N ALA A 85 8.67 1.07 -19.43
CA ALA A 85 7.37 1.60 -19.83
C ALA A 85 6.28 0.51 -19.89
N GLU A 86 6.63 -0.69 -20.37
CA GLU A 86 5.72 -1.83 -20.41
C GLU A 86 5.27 -2.30 -19.02
N LEU A 87 6.14 -2.23 -18.00
CA LEU A 87 5.80 -2.58 -16.62
C LEU A 87 5.00 -1.47 -15.95
N ARG A 88 5.32 -0.21 -16.22
CA ARG A 88 4.53 0.94 -15.76
C ARG A 88 3.11 0.89 -16.32
N ASP A 89 2.95 0.69 -17.62
CA ASP A 89 1.65 0.66 -18.29
C ASP A 89 0.81 -0.56 -17.85
N ALA A 90 1.46 -1.70 -17.57
CA ALA A 90 0.82 -2.85 -16.96
C ALA A 90 0.41 -2.59 -15.49
N ALA A 91 1.25 -1.91 -14.71
CA ALA A 91 0.91 -1.53 -13.33
C ALA A 91 -0.28 -0.56 -13.28
N MET A 92 -0.30 0.45 -14.16
CA MET A 92 -1.47 1.33 -14.36
C MET A 92 -2.74 0.52 -14.64
N ALA A 93 -2.66 -0.49 -15.50
CA ALA A 93 -3.79 -1.35 -15.82
C ALA A 93 -4.28 -2.18 -14.62
N VAL A 94 -3.37 -2.67 -13.77
CA VAL A 94 -3.73 -3.35 -12.51
C VAL A 94 -4.44 -2.39 -11.54
N HIS A 95 -3.93 -1.16 -11.41
CA HIS A 95 -4.55 -0.13 -10.56
C HIS A 95 -5.95 0.23 -11.08
N ALA A 96 -6.12 0.36 -12.40
CA ALA A 96 -7.41 0.62 -13.02
C ALA A 96 -8.41 -0.54 -12.89
N ALA A 97 -7.94 -1.78 -12.99
CA ALA A 97 -8.76 -2.95 -12.72
C ALA A 97 -9.22 -3.00 -11.25
N PHE A 98 -8.32 -2.74 -10.31
CA PHE A 98 -8.66 -2.67 -8.89
C PHE A 98 -9.68 -1.56 -8.59
N ALA A 99 -9.47 -0.36 -9.11
CA ALA A 99 -10.37 0.78 -8.90
C ALA A 99 -11.80 0.43 -9.35
N ARG A 100 -11.95 -0.18 -10.54
CA ARG A 100 -13.26 -0.64 -11.04
C ARG A 100 -13.97 -1.65 -10.14
N ASP A 101 -13.22 -2.43 -9.37
CA ASP A 101 -13.79 -3.44 -8.46
C ASP A 101 -14.27 -2.84 -7.14
N VAL A 102 -13.70 -1.70 -6.72
CA VAL A 102 -14.00 -1.08 -5.41
C VAL A 102 -14.84 0.18 -5.50
N MET A 103 -14.89 0.83 -6.67
CA MET A 103 -15.69 2.04 -6.89
C MET A 103 -16.24 2.11 -8.32
N ASP A 104 -17.45 2.65 -8.46
CA ASP A 104 -18.14 2.90 -9.73
C ASP A 104 -17.97 4.36 -10.17
N GLU A 105 -16.74 4.86 -10.13
CA GLU A 105 -16.42 6.24 -10.47
C GLU A 105 -15.11 6.30 -11.27
N SER A 106 -15.08 7.24 -12.22
CA SER A 106 -13.92 7.53 -13.05
C SER A 106 -13.82 9.03 -13.27
N VAL A 107 -12.60 9.56 -13.27
CA VAL A 107 -12.34 10.98 -13.51
C VAL A 107 -11.77 11.13 -14.92
N PRO A 108 -12.47 11.82 -15.84
CA PRO A 108 -11.99 11.99 -17.22
C PRO A 108 -10.59 12.60 -17.27
N GLY A 109 -9.71 12.01 -18.08
CA GLY A 109 -8.33 12.48 -18.24
C GLY A 109 -7.41 12.16 -17.05
N SER A 110 -7.86 11.36 -16.09
CA SER A 110 -7.06 10.91 -14.95
C SER A 110 -7.04 9.39 -14.87
N GLU A 111 -5.96 8.87 -14.28
CA GLU A 111 -5.69 7.45 -14.11
C GLU A 111 -5.68 7.11 -12.62
N PRO A 112 -6.29 5.99 -12.21
CA PRO A 112 -6.32 5.62 -10.80
C PRO A 112 -4.93 5.22 -10.29
N LEU A 113 -4.61 5.67 -9.07
CA LEU A 113 -3.47 5.26 -8.29
C LEU A 113 -3.96 4.69 -6.96
N VAL A 114 -3.71 3.40 -6.74
CA VAL A 114 -3.94 2.73 -5.47
C VAL A 114 -2.68 2.85 -4.63
N LEU A 115 -2.82 3.44 -3.45
CA LEU A 115 -1.76 3.65 -2.49
C LEU A 115 -2.13 3.04 -1.13
N PRO A 116 -1.15 2.75 -0.26
CA PRO A 116 -1.43 2.46 1.14
C PRO A 116 -2.27 3.57 1.77
N SER A 117 -3.21 3.22 2.64
CA SER A 117 -3.95 4.23 3.40
C SER A 117 -3.02 5.03 4.31
N SER A 118 -3.43 6.24 4.69
CA SER A 118 -2.64 7.11 5.59
C SER A 118 -2.32 6.43 6.93
N ARG A 119 -3.19 5.53 7.41
CA ARG A 119 -2.95 4.70 8.60
C ARG A 119 -1.79 3.73 8.40
N VAL A 120 -1.74 3.07 7.24
CA VAL A 120 -0.63 2.17 6.88
C VAL A 120 0.66 2.97 6.70
N ALA A 121 0.62 4.06 5.92
CA ALA A 121 1.78 4.91 5.64
C ALA A 121 2.39 5.51 6.93
N SER A 122 1.56 5.99 7.86
CA SER A 122 2.00 6.50 9.16
C SER A 122 2.78 5.45 9.97
N LEU A 123 2.29 4.22 10.02
CA LEU A 123 2.96 3.13 10.72
C LEU A 123 4.27 2.71 10.03
N VAL A 124 4.34 2.78 8.70
CA VAL A 124 5.58 2.52 7.96
C VAL A 124 6.64 3.56 8.31
N ARG A 125 6.27 4.85 8.32
CA ARG A 125 7.17 5.94 8.75
C ARG A 125 7.58 5.84 10.22
N ALA A 126 6.73 5.25 11.06
CA ALA A 126 7.05 4.93 12.45
C ALA A 126 7.99 3.69 12.59
N GLY A 127 8.47 3.12 11.49
CA GLY A 127 9.47 2.06 11.47
C GLY A 127 8.90 0.65 11.36
N LEU A 128 7.60 0.47 11.07
CA LEU A 128 7.06 -0.85 10.72
C LEU A 128 7.34 -1.16 9.25
N SER A 129 7.56 -2.44 8.93
CA SER A 129 7.48 -2.86 7.52
C SER A 129 6.06 -2.68 7.01
N LEU A 130 5.86 -2.52 5.69
CA LEU A 130 4.53 -2.41 5.08
C LEU A 130 3.57 -3.53 5.54
N ARG A 131 4.08 -4.77 5.61
CA ARG A 131 3.28 -5.91 6.10
C ARG A 131 2.90 -5.79 7.56
N GLN A 132 3.84 -5.37 8.42
CA GLN A 132 3.57 -5.15 9.83
C GLN A 132 2.53 -4.03 10.03
N ALA A 133 2.62 -2.96 9.24
CA ALA A 133 1.64 -1.87 9.27
C ALA A 133 0.24 -2.35 8.91
N GLN A 134 0.08 -3.12 7.83
CA GLN A 134 -1.20 -3.74 7.44
C GLN A 134 -1.79 -4.63 8.54
N VAL A 135 -0.96 -5.53 9.11
CA VAL A 135 -1.37 -6.39 10.23
C VAL A 135 -1.83 -5.53 11.41
N GLN A 136 -1.11 -4.46 11.74
CA GLN A 136 -1.46 -3.60 12.87
C GLN A 136 -2.75 -2.80 12.62
N VAL A 137 -2.99 -2.30 11.40
CA VAL A 137 -4.26 -1.64 11.05
C VAL A 137 -5.42 -2.61 11.28
N LEU A 138 -5.35 -3.84 10.77
CA LEU A 138 -6.42 -4.81 10.95
C LEU A 138 -6.58 -5.26 12.42
N ARG A 139 -5.50 -5.32 13.21
CA ARG A 139 -5.57 -5.55 14.66
C ARG A 139 -6.31 -4.41 15.36
N ASN A 140 -6.05 -3.16 14.98
CA ASN A 140 -6.72 -2.00 15.55
C ASN A 140 -8.23 -1.99 15.25
N GLU A 141 -8.64 -2.54 14.10
CA GLU A 141 -10.04 -2.78 13.73
C GLU A 141 -10.67 -4.00 14.45
N GLY A 142 -9.96 -4.60 15.43
CA GLY A 142 -10.47 -5.70 16.23
C GLY A 142 -10.53 -7.05 15.50
N ARG A 143 -9.90 -7.19 14.32
CA ARG A 143 -9.92 -8.45 13.56
C ARG A 143 -9.14 -9.54 14.29
N SER A 144 -9.67 -10.76 14.27
CA SER A 144 -8.97 -11.94 14.79
C SER A 144 -7.75 -12.28 13.93
N GLN A 145 -6.77 -13.00 14.50
CA GLN A 145 -5.58 -13.44 13.73
C GLN A 145 -5.93 -14.27 12.49
N ARG A 146 -7.03 -15.04 12.54
CA ARG A 146 -7.53 -15.78 11.39
C ARG A 146 -8.11 -14.86 10.33
N ALA A 147 -8.96 -13.91 10.72
CA ALA A 147 -9.50 -12.93 9.79
C ALA A 147 -8.41 -12.05 9.13
N ILE A 148 -7.33 -11.74 9.86
CA ILE A 148 -6.16 -11.05 9.31
C ILE A 148 -5.41 -11.94 8.32
N ALA A 149 -5.22 -13.22 8.67
CA ALA A 149 -4.55 -14.18 7.80
C ALA A 149 -5.32 -14.33 6.47
N ASP A 150 -6.64 -14.50 6.55
CA ASP A 150 -7.52 -14.62 5.39
C ASP A 150 -7.48 -13.34 4.53
N ALA A 151 -7.57 -12.16 5.15
CA ALA A 151 -7.56 -10.88 4.43
C ALA A 151 -6.24 -10.59 3.72
N LEU A 152 -5.10 -11.03 4.27
CA LEU A 152 -3.77 -10.75 3.74
C LEU A 152 -3.16 -11.92 2.95
N GLY A 153 -3.89 -13.03 2.78
CA GLY A 153 -3.39 -14.25 2.14
C GLY A 153 -2.18 -14.86 2.87
N LEU A 154 -2.20 -14.84 4.21
CA LEU A 154 -1.13 -15.36 5.07
C LEU A 154 -1.59 -16.62 5.80
N ASP A 155 -0.66 -17.35 6.38
CA ASP A 155 -0.98 -18.29 7.45
C ASP A 155 -1.06 -17.57 8.81
N VAL A 156 -1.83 -18.14 9.74
CA VAL A 156 -2.02 -17.59 11.10
C VAL A 156 -0.69 -17.50 11.87
N GLY A 157 0.25 -18.41 11.62
CA GLY A 157 1.58 -18.39 12.26
C GLY A 157 2.41 -17.18 11.82
N THR A 158 2.33 -16.82 10.54
CA THR A 158 2.94 -15.60 10.01
C THR A 158 2.32 -14.34 10.62
N VAL A 159 1.00 -14.31 10.79
CA VAL A 159 0.33 -13.20 11.51
C VAL A 159 0.83 -13.07 12.95
N LYS A 160 0.94 -14.19 13.69
CA LYS A 160 1.52 -14.21 15.05
C LYS A 160 2.95 -13.69 15.08
N THR A 161 3.76 -14.08 14.10
CA THR A 161 5.14 -13.62 13.97
C THR A 161 5.22 -12.12 13.74
N HIS A 162 4.36 -11.58 12.87
CA HIS A 162 4.26 -10.13 12.67
C HIS A 162 3.81 -9.41 13.95
N ALA A 163 2.76 -9.90 14.62
CA ALA A 163 2.26 -9.32 15.87
C ALA A 163 3.35 -9.28 16.95
N TYR A 164 4.07 -10.40 17.17
CA TYR A 164 5.17 -10.46 18.12
C TYR A 164 6.27 -9.43 17.80
N ARG A 165 6.67 -9.31 16.52
CA ARG A 165 7.68 -8.33 16.11
C ARG A 165 7.20 -6.88 16.26
N ILE A 166 5.91 -6.62 16.08
CA ILE A 166 5.32 -5.29 16.30
C ILE A 166 5.35 -4.97 17.78
N ASP A 167 4.84 -5.87 18.64
CA ASP A 167 4.78 -5.66 20.09
C ASP A 167 6.19 -5.41 20.65
N ARG A 168 7.19 -6.17 20.18
CA ARG A 168 8.61 -5.94 20.53
C ARG A 168 9.10 -4.54 20.15
N LYS A 169 8.78 -4.05 18.94
CA LYS A 169 9.17 -2.69 18.52
C LYS A 169 8.50 -1.62 19.38
N VAL A 170 7.25 -1.83 19.79
CA VAL A 170 6.54 -0.92 20.69
C VAL A 170 7.20 -0.89 22.07
N ASP A 171 7.55 -2.05 22.62
CA ASP A 171 8.23 -2.12 23.92
C ASP A 171 9.62 -1.45 23.88
N GLU A 172 10.38 -1.67 22.81
CA GLU A 172 11.66 -1.00 22.56
C GLU A 172 11.48 0.54 22.48
N ALA A 173 10.45 1.02 21.77
CA ALA A 173 10.16 2.45 21.68
C ALA A 173 9.74 3.07 23.03
N ARG A 174 8.93 2.35 23.82
CA ARG A 174 8.54 2.80 25.17
C ARG A 174 9.73 2.89 26.12
N ALA A 175 10.62 1.90 26.08
CA ALA A 175 11.84 1.92 26.86
C ALA A 175 12.76 3.10 26.47
N LEU A 176 12.84 3.41 25.17
CA LEU A 176 13.60 4.57 24.69
C LEU A 176 13.02 5.90 25.19
N LEU A 177 11.69 6.06 25.12
CA LEU A 177 11.02 7.27 25.62
C LEU A 177 11.27 7.47 27.12
N ALA A 178 11.10 6.42 27.93
CA ALA A 178 11.38 6.48 29.36
C ALA A 178 12.83 6.87 29.66
N ALA A 179 13.79 6.35 28.90
CA ALA A 179 15.22 6.69 29.07
C ALA A 179 15.57 8.14 28.68
N VAL A 180 14.81 8.75 27.76
CA VAL A 180 14.97 10.17 27.40
C VAL A 180 14.35 11.05 28.48
N ASP A 181 13.15 10.71 28.95
CA ASP A 181 12.44 11.47 29.97
C ASP A 181 13.19 11.48 31.32
N ASP A 182 13.86 10.36 31.68
CA ASP A 182 14.69 10.25 32.89
C ASP A 182 16.05 10.98 32.77
N GLY A 183 16.41 11.48 31.58
CA GLY A 183 17.69 12.13 31.29
C GLY A 183 17.66 13.66 31.31
N GLU A 184 16.50 14.27 31.56
CA GLU A 184 16.30 15.74 31.61
C GLU A 184 16.38 16.36 33.03
N ASP A 185 16.84 15.61 34.04
CA ASP A 185 17.08 16.08 35.43
C ASP A 185 18.48 16.69 35.68
#